data_AF-A0AB35YIM0-F1
#
_entry.id   AF-A0AB35YIM0-F1
#
_cell.length_a   1.000
_cell.length_b   1.000
_cell.length_c   1.000
_cell.angle_alpha   90.00
_cell.angle_beta   90.00
_cell.angle_gamma   90.00
#
_symmetry.space_group_name_H-M   'P 1'
#
loop_
_entity.id
_entity.type
_entity.pdbx_description
1 polymer ?
#
loop_
_entity_poly.entity_id
_entity_poly.type
_entity_poly.pdbx_seq_one_letter_code
_entity_poly.pdbx_strand_id
1 'polypeptide(L)'
;MKTIAWFSGGVSSFISIYLLKDQIDEIYFIDVKEQHPDTYRFLRDCEKAIGRKFTIIKNEKTHSAMDTIRKRRYINGPSGAPCTSELKRKVRQRWEQTQDDLLRYVWGYDSEEKHRAERLLQTTPEHEHVFPLIDAMLTKDEVHGLLERLGIKRPLMYELGFRNNNCVGCVKGGMGYWNIIRKHFPERFKEMAALEREIGATCIKGIYLDELEPGRGHIEDEVMGECGILCEIAYGNIVG
;
A
#
# COMPACT_ATOMS: atom_id res chain seq x y z
N MET A 1 -10.06 3.18 24.68
CA MET A 1 -10.05 3.04 23.20
C MET A 1 -8.74 3.61 22.72
N LYS A 2 -7.99 2.82 21.98
CA LYS A 2 -6.63 3.11 21.53
C LYS A 2 -6.65 3.46 20.04
N THR A 3 -6.18 4.65 19.69
CA THR A 3 -6.16 5.18 18.33
C THR A 3 -4.83 4.89 17.66
N ILE A 4 -4.88 4.14 16.57
CA ILE A 4 -3.71 3.60 15.88
C ILE A 4 -3.70 4.10 14.45
N ALA A 5 -2.56 4.59 14.00
CA ALA A 5 -2.38 4.97 12.62
C ALA A 5 -1.45 4.01 11.87
N TRP A 6 -1.89 3.60 10.68
CA TRP A 6 -1.12 2.74 9.79
C TRP A 6 -0.43 3.59 8.73
N PHE A 7 0.85 3.86 8.93
CA PHE A 7 1.68 4.52 7.93
C PHE A 7 1.95 3.56 6.78
N SER A 8 1.57 3.93 5.55
CA SER A 8 1.75 3.09 4.36
C SER A 8 3.10 3.30 3.67
N GLY A 9 3.87 4.31 4.09
CA GLY A 9 5.03 4.82 3.36
C GLY A 9 4.67 5.86 2.30
N GLY A 10 3.37 6.11 2.06
CA GLY A 10 2.86 7.08 1.10
C GLY A 10 2.46 8.42 1.73
N VAL A 11 2.26 9.42 0.88
CA VAL A 11 1.95 10.80 1.28
C VAL A 11 0.60 10.91 1.99
N SER A 12 -0.45 10.27 1.45
CA SER A 12 -1.79 10.31 2.06
C SER A 12 -1.82 9.75 3.48
N SER A 13 -1.19 8.59 3.71
CA SER A 13 -1.10 8.04 5.07
C SER A 13 -0.38 8.97 6.04
N PHE A 14 0.68 9.66 5.61
CA PHE A 14 1.39 10.62 6.45
C PHE A 14 0.54 11.85 6.78
N ILE A 15 -0.15 12.44 5.79
CA ILE A 15 -0.95 13.64 6.04
C ILE A 15 -2.15 13.31 6.93
N SER A 16 -2.79 12.14 6.79
CA SER A 16 -3.80 11.69 7.77
C SER A 16 -3.25 11.63 9.19
N ILE A 17 -2.05 11.07 9.35
CA ILE A 17 -1.35 11.02 10.65
C ILE A 17 -1.08 12.43 11.16
N TYR A 18 -0.60 13.32 10.29
CA TYR A 18 -0.24 14.69 10.65
C TYR A 18 -1.46 15.50 11.12
N LEU A 19 -2.61 15.35 10.46
CA LEU A 19 -3.86 16.02 10.83
C LEU A 19 -4.40 15.56 12.18
N LEU A 20 -4.22 14.28 12.53
CA LEU A 20 -4.69 13.69 13.79
C LEU A 20 -3.56 13.42 14.79
N LYS A 21 -2.38 14.04 14.64
CA LYS A 21 -1.16 13.63 15.37
C LYS A 21 -1.31 13.65 16.89
N ASP A 22 -2.14 14.56 17.42
CA ASP A 22 -2.39 14.74 18.85
C ASP A 22 -3.48 13.79 19.39
N GLN A 23 -4.18 13.08 18.51
CA GLN A 23 -5.23 12.09 18.82
C GLN A 23 -4.77 10.65 18.63
N ILE A 24 -3.57 10.43 18.10
CA ILE A 24 -3.01 9.10 17.82
C ILE A 24 -2.16 8.63 18.99
N ASP A 25 -2.43 7.44 19.49
CA ASP A 25 -1.62 6.81 20.54
C ASP A 25 -0.35 6.21 19.94
N GLU A 26 -0.48 5.41 18.87
CA GLU A 26 0.65 4.71 18.24
C GLU A 26 0.58 4.75 16.72
N ILE A 27 1.76 4.79 16.08
CA ILE A 27 1.91 4.81 14.62
C ILE A 27 2.73 3.60 14.21
N TYR A 28 2.19 2.78 13.31
CA TYR A 28 2.82 1.57 12.83
C TYR A 28 3.18 1.65 11.35
N PHE A 29 4.35 1.12 11.01
CA PHE A 29 4.79 0.89 9.63
C PHE A 29 5.03 -0.60 9.42
N ILE A 30 4.33 -1.21 8.45
CA ILE A 30 4.52 -2.62 8.12
C ILE A 30 5.57 -2.74 7.01
N ASP A 31 6.75 -3.25 7.37
CA ASP A 31 7.89 -3.32 6.48
C ASP A 31 7.83 -4.53 5.54
N VAL A 32 8.12 -4.26 4.26
CA VAL A 32 8.19 -5.25 3.18
C VAL A 32 9.47 -5.01 2.37
N LYS A 33 10.20 -6.07 2.05
CA LYS A 33 11.51 -6.03 1.39
C LYS A 33 11.52 -5.23 0.09
N GLU A 34 10.47 -5.36 -0.71
CA GLU A 34 10.38 -4.76 -2.05
C GLU A 34 10.01 -3.26 -2.02
N GLN A 35 9.94 -2.61 -0.87
CA GLN A 35 9.80 -1.16 -0.81
C GLN A 35 11.03 -0.46 -1.39
N HIS A 36 10.81 0.70 -2.01
CA HIS A 36 11.93 1.50 -2.48
C HIS A 36 12.76 2.01 -1.28
N PRO A 37 14.11 2.00 -1.32
CA PRO A 37 14.93 2.46 -0.20
C PRO A 37 14.63 3.89 0.27
N ASP A 38 14.18 4.76 -0.63
CA ASP A 38 13.74 6.13 -0.31
C ASP A 38 12.53 6.18 0.65
N THR A 39 11.71 5.12 0.73
CA THR A 39 10.61 5.02 1.70
C THR A 39 11.11 5.16 3.14
N TYR A 40 12.30 4.64 3.46
CA TYR A 40 12.88 4.78 4.80
C TYR A 40 13.44 6.18 5.06
N ARG A 41 13.88 6.91 4.01
CA ARG A 41 14.17 8.34 4.15
C ARG A 41 12.88 9.09 4.48
N PHE A 42 11.84 8.89 3.68
CA PHE A 42 10.56 9.54 3.88
C PHE A 42 9.97 9.25 5.27
N LEU A 43 10.06 8.00 5.75
CA LEU A 43 9.68 7.62 7.11
C LEU A 43 10.41 8.48 8.17
N ARG A 44 11.73 8.65 8.06
CA ARG A 44 12.50 9.48 9.01
C ARG A 44 12.10 10.95 8.96
N ASP A 45 11.82 11.48 7.78
CA ASP A 45 11.34 12.85 7.63
C ASP A 45 9.95 13.02 8.27
N CYS A 46 9.07 12.02 8.11
CA CYS A 46 7.77 11.96 8.77
C CYS A 46 7.90 11.90 10.29
N GLU A 47 8.74 11.02 10.84
CA GLU A 47 9.00 10.93 12.29
C GLU A 47 9.49 12.27 12.86
N LYS A 48 10.39 12.96 12.14
CA LYS A 48 10.88 14.28 12.54
C LYS A 48 9.75 15.32 12.57
N ALA A 49 8.85 15.29 11.59
CA ALA A 49 7.73 16.21 11.51
C ALA A 49 6.65 15.95 12.57
N ILE A 50 6.43 14.68 12.95
CA ILE A 50 5.50 14.30 14.02
C ILE A 50 6.15 14.50 15.41
N GLY A 51 7.47 14.41 15.52
CA GLY A 51 8.20 14.54 16.79
C GLY A 51 8.29 13.24 17.60
N ARG A 52 7.96 12.07 17.00
CA ARG A 52 8.10 10.75 17.63
C ARG A 52 8.38 9.64 16.61
N LYS A 53 8.95 8.54 17.09
CA LYS A 53 9.27 7.36 16.29
C LYS A 53 8.04 6.55 15.95
N PHE A 54 8.07 5.91 14.77
CA PHE A 54 7.04 4.98 14.34
C PHE A 54 7.49 3.55 14.66
N THR A 55 6.55 2.71 15.08
CA THR A 55 6.84 1.30 15.37
C THR A 55 6.87 0.51 14.06
N ILE A 56 8.03 -0.07 13.75
CA ILE A 56 8.20 -0.89 12.56
C ILE A 56 7.91 -2.35 12.92
N ILE A 57 6.92 -2.93 12.26
CA ILE A 57 6.58 -4.36 12.39
C ILE A 57 6.71 -5.05 11.04
N LYS A 58 6.96 -6.36 11.05
CA LYS A 58 7.11 -7.17 9.84
C LYS A 58 6.68 -8.61 10.09
N ASN A 59 6.48 -9.36 9.02
CA ASN A 59 6.26 -10.79 9.14
C ASN A 59 7.60 -11.49 9.49
N GLU A 60 7.59 -12.23 10.60
CA GLU A 60 8.78 -12.89 11.15
C GLU A 60 9.31 -14.05 10.29
N LYS A 61 8.44 -14.68 9.48
CA LYS A 61 8.80 -15.87 8.68
C LYS A 61 9.35 -15.51 7.31
N THR A 62 8.74 -14.53 6.66
CA THR A 62 9.19 -13.98 5.37
C THR A 62 8.76 -12.53 5.32
N HIS A 63 9.65 -11.66 4.85
CA HIS A 63 9.36 -10.23 4.62
C HIS A 63 9.40 -9.87 3.12
N SER A 64 9.49 -10.88 2.25
CA SER A 64 9.67 -10.75 0.79
C SER A 64 8.38 -11.12 0.06
N ALA A 65 7.87 -10.19 -0.74
CA ALA A 65 6.69 -10.40 -1.59
C ALA A 65 6.96 -11.49 -2.63
N MET A 66 8.14 -11.46 -3.25
CA MET A 66 8.55 -12.45 -4.27
C MET A 66 8.59 -13.87 -3.68
N ASP A 67 9.18 -14.03 -2.50
CA ASP A 67 9.27 -15.35 -1.86
C ASP A 67 7.90 -15.83 -1.39
N THR A 68 7.03 -14.90 -0.96
CA THR A 68 5.64 -15.20 -0.61
C THR A 68 4.88 -15.72 -1.82
N ILE A 69 4.99 -15.04 -2.96
CA ILE A 69 4.34 -15.42 -4.23
C ILE A 69 4.85 -16.77 -4.71
N ARG A 70 6.18 -16.96 -4.74
CA ARG A 70 6.83 -18.22 -5.14
C ARG A 70 6.36 -19.39 -4.28
N LYS A 71 6.40 -19.24 -2.95
CA LYS A 71 5.95 -20.27 -2.00
C LYS A 71 4.48 -20.61 -2.15
N ARG A 72 3.64 -19.62 -2.47
CA ARG A 72 2.19 -19.81 -2.65
C ARG A 72 1.82 -20.29 -4.05
N ARG A 73 2.75 -20.25 -5.01
CA ARG A 73 2.51 -20.47 -6.44
C ARG A 73 1.29 -19.67 -6.94
N TYR A 74 1.15 -18.43 -6.46
CA TYR A 74 0.03 -17.55 -6.78
C TYR A 74 0.47 -16.09 -6.72
N ILE A 75 0.19 -15.34 -7.78
CA ILE A 75 0.68 -13.96 -7.98
C ILE A 75 -0.34 -12.95 -7.45
N ASN A 76 -1.47 -12.85 -8.12
CA ASN A 76 -2.62 -12.05 -7.75
C ASN A 76 -3.87 -12.66 -8.40
N GLY A 77 -5.05 -12.19 -8.02
CA GLY A 77 -6.30 -12.53 -8.68
C GLY A 77 -7.50 -12.20 -7.78
N PRO A 78 -8.64 -12.91 -7.97
CA PRO A 78 -9.87 -12.64 -7.23
C PRO A 78 -9.72 -12.62 -5.70
N SER A 79 -8.87 -13.48 -5.16
CA SER A 79 -8.60 -13.56 -3.72
C SER A 79 -7.57 -12.53 -3.23
N GLY A 80 -7.23 -11.53 -4.05
CA GLY A 80 -6.18 -10.56 -3.78
C GLY A 80 -4.77 -11.10 -4.09
N ALA A 81 -3.75 -10.51 -3.47
CA ALA A 81 -2.36 -10.91 -3.64
C ALA A 81 -1.81 -11.53 -2.34
N PRO A 82 -1.09 -12.67 -2.37
CA PRO A 82 -0.57 -13.31 -1.17
C PRO A 82 0.35 -12.43 -0.34
N CYS A 83 1.16 -11.59 -0.99
CA CYS A 83 2.02 -10.63 -0.30
C CYS A 83 1.20 -9.65 0.57
N THR A 84 -0.01 -9.27 0.15
CA THR A 84 -0.88 -8.41 0.96
C THR A 84 -1.46 -9.16 2.16
N SER A 85 -1.88 -10.41 1.93
CA SER A 85 -2.42 -11.25 3.00
C SER A 85 -1.35 -11.59 4.05
N GLU A 86 -0.22 -12.12 3.63
CA GLU A 86 0.82 -12.63 4.52
C GLU A 86 1.67 -11.53 5.15
N LEU A 87 2.08 -10.54 4.37
CA LEU A 87 3.07 -9.56 4.82
C LEU A 87 2.43 -8.33 5.45
N LYS A 88 1.13 -8.09 5.24
CA LYS A 88 0.43 -6.92 5.79
C LYS A 88 -0.72 -7.31 6.70
N ARG A 89 -1.74 -8.00 6.17
CA ARG A 89 -2.93 -8.32 6.97
C ARG A 89 -2.61 -9.20 8.17
N LYS A 90 -1.94 -10.33 7.96
CA LYS A 90 -1.61 -11.25 9.08
C LYS A 90 -0.65 -10.62 10.09
N VAL A 91 0.20 -9.70 9.66
CA VAL A 91 1.08 -8.95 10.58
C VAL A 91 0.24 -8.06 11.48
N ARG A 92 -0.69 -7.28 10.90
CA ARG A 92 -1.65 -6.49 11.68
C ARG A 92 -2.50 -7.37 12.59
N GLN A 93 -3.08 -8.46 12.08
CA GLN A 93 -3.96 -9.35 12.87
C GLN A 93 -3.25 -10.00 14.06
N ARG A 94 -1.96 -10.36 13.90
CA ARG A 94 -1.18 -10.84 15.03
C ARG A 94 -0.95 -9.75 16.07
N TRP A 95 -0.70 -8.52 15.63
CA TRP A 95 -0.57 -7.38 16.53
C TRP A 95 -1.92 -7.03 17.22
N GLU A 96 -3.05 -7.12 16.50
CA GLU A 96 -4.40 -6.95 17.04
C GLU A 96 -4.68 -7.95 18.17
N GLN A 97 -4.23 -9.21 18.01
CA GLN A 97 -4.37 -10.26 19.03
C GLN A 97 -3.57 -10.00 20.32
N THR A 98 -2.63 -9.06 20.31
CA THR A 98 -1.90 -8.67 21.53
C THR A 98 -2.48 -7.43 22.19
N GLN A 99 -3.59 -6.87 21.69
CA GLN A 99 -4.23 -5.70 22.27
C GLN A 99 -5.45 -6.10 23.10
N ASP A 100 -5.57 -5.53 24.30
CA ASP A 100 -6.75 -5.68 25.16
C ASP A 100 -7.76 -4.53 24.98
N ASP A 101 -7.33 -3.41 24.39
CA ASP A 101 -8.14 -2.22 24.15
C ASP A 101 -9.04 -2.34 22.92
N LEU A 102 -10.20 -1.66 22.95
CA LEU A 102 -10.94 -1.33 21.74
C LEU A 102 -10.07 -0.43 20.84
N LEU A 103 -10.00 -0.76 19.54
CA LEU A 103 -9.12 -0.09 18.58
C LEU A 103 -9.90 0.85 17.66
N ARG A 104 -9.28 2.00 17.39
CA ARG A 104 -9.69 2.96 16.35
C ARG A 104 -8.56 3.12 15.35
N TYR A 105 -8.85 3.01 14.05
CA TYR A 105 -7.86 3.11 12.98
C TYR A 105 -7.95 4.39 12.16
N VAL A 106 -6.81 5.04 11.98
CA VAL A 106 -6.64 6.20 11.09
C VAL A 106 -6.17 5.73 9.71
N TRP A 107 -6.94 6.09 8.67
CA TRP A 107 -6.66 5.70 7.28
C TRP A 107 -6.29 6.88 6.38
N GLY A 108 -5.44 6.58 5.38
CA GLY A 108 -4.94 7.51 4.38
C GLY A 108 -5.81 7.67 3.13
N TYR A 109 -7.12 7.45 3.21
CA TYR A 109 -8.01 7.55 2.04
C TYR A 109 -8.40 8.99 1.78
N ASP A 110 -8.15 9.46 0.56
CA ASP A 110 -8.53 10.79 0.10
C ASP A 110 -9.99 10.84 -0.37
N SER A 111 -10.47 12.05 -0.69
CA SER A 111 -11.87 12.32 -1.03
C SER A 111 -12.40 11.56 -2.26
N GLU A 112 -11.51 11.06 -3.14
CA GLU A 112 -11.86 10.26 -4.31
C GLU A 112 -12.01 8.76 -3.94
N GLU A 113 -11.52 8.37 -2.77
CA GLU A 113 -11.49 7.00 -2.27
C GLU A 113 -12.62 6.67 -1.29
N LYS A 114 -13.69 7.48 -1.23
CA LYS A 114 -14.87 7.27 -0.36
C LYS A 114 -15.47 5.87 -0.47
N HIS A 115 -15.59 5.36 -1.68
CA HIS A 115 -16.09 4.01 -1.95
C HIS A 115 -15.23 2.91 -1.29
N ARG A 116 -13.92 3.16 -1.09
CA ARG A 116 -13.04 2.26 -0.34
C ARG A 116 -13.38 2.34 1.15
N ALA A 117 -13.47 3.55 1.71
CA ALA A 117 -13.82 3.75 3.12
C ALA A 117 -15.15 3.08 3.50
N GLU A 118 -16.20 3.26 2.70
CA GLU A 118 -17.51 2.61 2.89
C GLU A 118 -17.40 1.08 2.92
N ARG A 119 -16.63 0.52 1.98
CA ARG A 119 -16.37 -0.92 1.92
C ARG A 119 -15.61 -1.40 3.16
N LEU A 120 -14.70 -0.61 3.72
CA LEU A 120 -13.96 -0.99 4.93
C LEU A 120 -14.93 -1.12 6.11
N LEU A 121 -15.76 -0.10 6.32
CA LEU A 121 -16.76 -0.07 7.38
C LEU A 121 -17.70 -1.28 7.33
N GLN A 122 -18.06 -1.75 6.13
CA GLN A 122 -18.90 -2.94 5.97
C GLN A 122 -18.22 -4.26 6.35
N THR A 123 -16.89 -4.31 6.29
CA THR A 123 -16.12 -5.58 6.29
C THR A 123 -15.23 -5.75 7.49
N THR A 124 -15.00 -4.67 8.23
CA THR A 124 -14.24 -4.63 9.48
C THR A 124 -15.04 -3.81 10.50
N PRO A 125 -16.33 -4.14 10.75
CA PRO A 125 -17.20 -3.35 11.61
C PRO A 125 -16.82 -3.43 13.10
N GLU A 126 -15.97 -4.36 13.49
CA GLU A 126 -15.53 -4.58 14.87
C GLU A 126 -14.56 -3.51 15.39
N HIS A 127 -13.98 -2.71 14.48
CA HIS A 127 -13.06 -1.64 14.80
C HIS A 127 -13.65 -0.28 14.40
N GLU A 128 -13.33 0.76 15.16
CA GLU A 128 -13.66 2.11 14.71
C GLU A 128 -12.68 2.57 13.63
N HIS A 129 -13.15 3.33 12.65
CA HIS A 129 -12.33 3.82 11.54
C HIS A 129 -12.56 5.32 11.34
N VAL A 130 -11.48 6.06 11.12
CA VAL A 130 -11.51 7.49 10.81
C VAL A 130 -10.75 7.76 9.52
N PHE A 131 -11.24 8.73 8.74
CA PHE A 131 -10.77 9.01 7.38
C PHE A 131 -10.49 10.51 7.21
N PRO A 132 -9.41 11.04 7.81
CA PRO A 132 -9.22 12.49 7.96
C PRO A 132 -9.24 13.28 6.66
N LEU A 133 -8.73 12.68 5.56
CA LEU A 133 -8.69 13.36 4.26
C LEU A 133 -10.06 13.36 3.58
N ILE A 134 -10.86 12.30 3.73
CA ILE A 134 -12.26 12.27 3.28
C ILE A 134 -13.07 13.31 4.05
N ASP A 135 -12.91 13.35 5.38
CA ASP A 135 -13.63 14.28 6.26
C ASP A 135 -13.28 15.74 5.93
N ALA A 136 -12.02 16.00 5.57
CA ALA A 136 -11.55 17.30 5.12
C ALA A 136 -11.80 17.58 3.63
N MET A 137 -12.42 16.64 2.89
CA MET A 137 -12.64 16.71 1.43
C MET A 137 -11.37 16.97 0.60
N LEU A 138 -10.22 16.50 1.06
CA LEU A 138 -8.95 16.68 0.39
C LEU A 138 -8.76 15.65 -0.71
N THR A 139 -8.39 16.10 -1.90
CA THR A 139 -7.94 15.28 -3.03
C THR A 139 -6.47 14.90 -2.87
N LYS A 140 -6.02 13.90 -3.62
CA LYS A 140 -4.61 13.47 -3.61
C LYS A 140 -3.64 14.61 -3.90
N ASP A 141 -3.94 15.45 -4.88
CA ASP A 141 -3.05 16.56 -5.26
C ASP A 141 -2.95 17.61 -4.15
N GLU A 142 -4.05 17.93 -3.49
CA GLU A 142 -4.07 18.84 -2.34
C GLU A 142 -3.26 18.27 -1.16
N VAL A 143 -3.38 16.97 -0.90
CA VAL A 143 -2.61 16.26 0.12
C VAL A 143 -1.11 16.33 -0.17
N HIS A 144 -0.71 16.19 -1.43
CA HIS A 144 0.68 16.38 -1.85
C HIS A 144 1.13 17.84 -1.68
N GLY A 145 0.28 18.83 -1.98
CA GLY A 145 0.56 20.24 -1.72
C GLY A 145 0.73 20.57 -0.23
N LEU A 146 -0.03 19.90 0.65
CA LEU A 146 0.16 20.02 2.11
C LEU A 146 1.53 19.50 2.54
N LEU A 147 1.95 18.35 2.01
CA LEU A 147 3.29 17.81 2.29
C LEU A 147 4.40 18.79 1.90
N GLU A 148 4.28 19.40 0.72
CA GLU A 148 5.24 20.39 0.23
C GLU A 148 5.32 21.60 1.16
N ARG A 149 4.19 22.10 1.66
CA ARG A 149 4.15 23.20 2.65
C ARG A 149 4.81 22.86 3.98
N LEU A 150 4.88 21.57 4.33
CA LEU A 150 5.64 21.10 5.50
C LEU A 150 7.16 21.02 5.23
N GLY A 151 7.61 21.32 3.99
CA GLY A 151 9.01 21.23 3.59
C GLY A 151 9.51 19.79 3.47
N ILE A 152 8.61 18.81 3.33
CA ILE A 152 8.97 17.39 3.27
C ILE A 152 8.96 16.92 1.82
N LYS A 153 10.10 16.40 1.35
CA LYS A 153 10.19 15.84 0.00
C LYS A 153 9.43 14.52 -0.10
N ARG A 154 8.48 14.44 -1.04
CA ARG A 154 7.73 13.21 -1.35
C ARG A 154 8.66 12.03 -1.72
N PRO A 155 8.24 10.77 -1.53
CA PRO A 155 9.01 9.60 -1.94
C PRO A 155 9.43 9.62 -3.42
N LEU A 156 10.62 9.08 -3.72
CA LEU A 156 11.18 9.07 -5.08
C LEU A 156 10.26 8.43 -6.11
N MET A 157 9.45 7.43 -5.73
CA MET A 157 8.51 6.78 -6.65
C MET A 157 7.59 7.79 -7.35
N TYR A 158 7.15 8.85 -6.67
CA TYR A 158 6.31 9.88 -7.30
C TYR A 158 7.05 10.68 -8.38
N GLU A 159 8.36 10.90 -8.23
CA GLU A 159 9.19 11.56 -9.25
C GLU A 159 9.47 10.66 -10.47
N LEU A 160 9.40 9.35 -10.28
CA LEU A 160 9.56 8.36 -11.36
C LEU A 160 8.27 8.14 -12.15
N GLY A 161 7.20 8.91 -11.86
CA GLY A 161 5.91 8.83 -12.53
C GLY A 161 4.91 7.88 -11.89
N PHE A 162 5.21 7.28 -10.72
CA PHE A 162 4.25 6.44 -10.03
C PHE A 162 3.20 7.27 -9.28
N ARG A 163 1.93 6.85 -9.35
CA ARG A 163 0.83 7.48 -8.58
C ARG A 163 0.84 7.13 -7.09
N ASN A 164 1.55 6.08 -6.68
CA ASN A 164 1.59 5.59 -5.30
C ASN A 164 3.01 5.13 -4.94
N ASN A 165 3.40 5.28 -3.68
CA ASN A 165 4.67 4.75 -3.16
C ASN A 165 4.56 3.25 -2.77
N ASN A 166 4.08 2.44 -3.71
CA ASN A 166 3.97 0.98 -3.53
C ASN A 166 5.35 0.29 -3.60
N CYS A 167 5.38 -1.01 -3.29
CA CYS A 167 6.57 -1.84 -3.54
C CYS A 167 7.03 -1.72 -5.01
N VAL A 168 8.33 -1.80 -5.25
CA VAL A 168 8.93 -1.85 -6.59
C VAL A 168 8.60 -3.20 -7.21
N GLY A 169 7.79 -3.21 -8.28
CA GLY A 169 7.28 -4.44 -8.91
C GLY A 169 6.05 -5.00 -8.19
N CYS A 170 5.14 -4.14 -7.74
CA CYS A 170 3.86 -4.56 -7.15
C CYS A 170 3.06 -5.40 -8.14
N VAL A 171 2.68 -6.61 -7.73
CA VAL A 171 1.89 -7.53 -8.55
C VAL A 171 0.48 -7.02 -8.89
N LYS A 172 0.00 -5.96 -8.25
CA LYS A 172 -1.30 -5.35 -8.56
C LYS A 172 -1.19 -4.18 -9.55
N GLY A 173 0.02 -3.85 -9.98
CA GLY A 173 0.22 -2.83 -11.02
C GLY A 173 -0.31 -3.31 -12.36
N GLY A 174 -0.85 -2.38 -13.14
CA GLY A 174 -1.28 -2.63 -14.50
C GLY A 174 -0.14 -2.49 -15.51
N MET A 175 -0.50 -2.38 -16.78
CA MET A 175 0.43 -2.33 -17.90
C MET A 175 1.33 -1.09 -17.89
N GLY A 176 0.76 0.09 -17.62
CA GLY A 176 1.50 1.35 -17.51
C GLY A 176 2.46 1.33 -16.32
N TYR A 177 2.02 0.83 -15.16
CA TYR A 177 2.90 0.63 -14.01
C TYR A 177 4.09 -0.28 -14.35
N TRP A 178 3.84 -1.44 -14.94
CA TRP A 178 4.90 -2.40 -15.28
C TRP A 178 5.84 -1.88 -16.37
N ASN A 179 5.35 -1.02 -17.28
CA ASN A 179 6.20 -0.33 -18.24
C ASN A 179 7.11 0.73 -17.59
N ILE A 180 6.64 1.43 -16.55
CA ILE A 180 7.50 2.33 -15.75
C ILE A 180 8.53 1.50 -14.95
N ILE A 181 8.13 0.35 -14.38
CA ILE A 181 9.06 -0.59 -13.74
C ILE A 181 10.11 -1.10 -14.73
N ARG A 182 9.72 -1.47 -15.95
CA ARG A 182 10.65 -1.89 -17.02
C ARG A 182 11.72 -0.83 -17.30
N LYS A 183 11.33 0.43 -17.32
CA LYS A 183 12.21 1.57 -17.58
C LYS A 183 13.16 1.86 -16.41
N HIS A 184 12.63 1.97 -15.20
CA HIS A 184 13.38 2.46 -14.04
C HIS A 184 14.02 1.35 -13.18
N PHE A 185 13.47 0.14 -13.23
CA PHE A 185 13.91 -1.01 -12.45
C PHE A 185 13.93 -2.30 -13.32
N PRO A 186 14.73 -2.33 -14.41
CA PRO A 186 14.71 -3.43 -15.39
C PRO A 186 15.02 -4.79 -14.78
N GLU A 187 15.88 -4.87 -13.75
CA GLU A 187 16.17 -6.14 -13.09
C GLU A 187 14.97 -6.67 -12.29
N ARG A 188 14.20 -5.79 -11.63
CA ARG A 188 12.94 -6.19 -10.98
C ARG A 188 11.91 -6.65 -12.01
N PHE A 189 11.85 -6.00 -13.16
CA PHE A 189 10.99 -6.40 -14.26
C PHE A 189 11.31 -7.82 -14.72
N LYS A 190 12.58 -8.11 -15.01
CA LYS A 190 13.06 -9.43 -15.42
C LYS A 190 12.78 -10.49 -14.35
N GLU A 191 13.00 -10.16 -13.08
CA GLU A 191 12.75 -11.08 -11.97
C GLU A 191 11.27 -11.49 -11.87
N MET A 192 10.34 -10.52 -12.01
CA MET A 192 8.91 -10.83 -12.00
C MET A 192 8.49 -11.62 -13.25
N ALA A 193 8.97 -11.23 -14.44
CA ALA A 193 8.64 -11.96 -15.67
C ALA A 193 9.10 -13.43 -15.60
N ALA A 194 10.29 -13.68 -15.05
CA ALA A 194 10.76 -15.04 -14.81
C ALA A 194 9.88 -15.78 -13.78
N LEU A 195 9.46 -15.11 -12.70
CA LEU A 195 8.57 -15.69 -11.70
C LEU A 195 7.17 -16.01 -12.25
N GLU A 196 6.63 -15.19 -13.15
CA GLU A 196 5.39 -15.48 -13.87
C GLU A 196 5.48 -16.79 -14.64
N ARG A 197 6.57 -17.01 -15.38
CA ARG A 197 6.85 -18.26 -16.11
C ARG A 197 7.03 -19.45 -15.18
N GLU A 198 7.75 -19.27 -14.06
CA GLU A 198 7.95 -20.31 -13.03
C GLU A 198 6.62 -20.81 -12.43
N ILE A 199 5.69 -19.88 -12.21
CA ILE A 199 4.39 -20.17 -11.61
C ILE A 199 3.37 -20.65 -12.65
N GLY A 200 3.45 -20.15 -13.89
CA GLY A 200 2.43 -20.32 -14.92
C GLY A 200 1.24 -19.38 -14.74
N ALA A 201 1.46 -18.18 -14.19
CA ALA A 201 0.43 -17.16 -13.93
C ALA A 201 0.96 -15.77 -14.25
N THR A 202 0.06 -14.78 -14.36
CA THR A 202 0.39 -13.41 -14.80
C THR A 202 -0.07 -12.37 -13.78
N CYS A 203 0.71 -11.29 -13.59
CA CYS A 203 0.31 -10.08 -12.86
C CYS A 203 -0.82 -9.35 -13.58
N ILE A 204 -0.72 -9.30 -14.91
CA ILE A 204 -1.68 -8.65 -15.80
C ILE A 204 -2.50 -9.75 -16.46
N LYS A 205 -3.81 -9.75 -16.22
CA LYS A 205 -4.71 -10.84 -16.66
C LYS A 205 -4.49 -11.19 -18.13
N GLY A 206 -3.90 -12.36 -18.37
CA GLY A 206 -3.73 -12.94 -19.70
C GLY A 206 -2.50 -12.47 -20.48
N ILE A 207 -1.59 -11.70 -19.87
CA ILE A 207 -0.38 -11.18 -20.52
C ILE A 207 0.82 -11.41 -19.61
N TYR A 208 1.81 -12.17 -20.07
CA TYR A 208 3.10 -12.25 -19.38
C TYR A 208 3.86 -10.95 -19.56
N LEU A 209 4.64 -10.56 -18.56
CA LEU A 209 5.42 -9.32 -18.57
C LEU A 209 6.49 -9.33 -19.67
N ASP A 210 7.10 -10.47 -19.96
CA ASP A 210 8.03 -10.59 -21.09
C ASP A 210 7.35 -10.45 -22.47
N GLU A 211 6.02 -10.60 -22.53
CA GLU A 211 5.18 -10.39 -23.72
C GLU A 211 4.49 -9.01 -23.74
N LEU A 212 4.58 -8.23 -22.65
CA LEU A 212 3.95 -6.91 -22.56
C LEU A 212 4.64 -5.93 -23.52
N GLU A 213 3.90 -5.35 -24.47
CA GLU A 213 4.47 -4.35 -25.38
C GLU A 213 4.99 -3.10 -24.63
N PRO A 214 6.19 -2.59 -24.98
CA PRO A 214 6.68 -1.32 -24.46
C PRO A 214 5.70 -0.17 -24.73
N GLY A 215 5.38 0.61 -23.70
CA GLY A 215 4.48 1.77 -23.81
C GLY A 215 2.97 1.44 -23.74
N ARG A 216 2.58 0.17 -23.65
CA ARG A 216 1.18 -0.22 -23.45
C ARG A 216 0.67 0.16 -22.05
N GLY A 217 -0.55 0.71 -21.99
CA GLY A 217 -1.22 1.12 -20.76
C GLY A 217 -0.84 2.52 -20.28
N HIS A 218 -1.75 3.15 -19.55
CA HIS A 218 -1.59 4.50 -18.99
C HIS A 218 -1.69 4.42 -17.47
N ILE A 219 -0.71 4.95 -16.75
CA ILE A 219 -0.70 4.86 -15.28
C ILE A 219 -1.81 5.70 -14.65
N GLU A 220 -2.28 6.71 -15.38
CA GLU A 220 -3.41 7.58 -15.04
C GLU A 220 -4.71 6.78 -14.93
N ASP A 221 -4.90 5.78 -15.80
CA ASP A 221 -6.08 4.92 -15.83
C ASP A 221 -6.03 3.80 -14.77
N GLU A 222 -4.86 3.59 -14.15
CA GLU A 222 -4.66 2.50 -13.21
C GLU A 222 -5.12 2.86 -11.79
N VAL A 223 -6.15 2.17 -11.33
CA VAL A 223 -6.56 2.17 -9.93
C VAL A 223 -5.72 1.14 -9.18
N MET A 224 -4.49 1.52 -8.83
CA MET A 224 -3.71 0.75 -7.85
C MET A 224 -4.16 1.15 -6.45
N GLY A 225 -5.02 0.36 -5.82
CA GLY A 225 -5.34 0.55 -4.41
C GLY A 225 -4.07 0.47 -3.54
N GLU A 226 -3.96 1.35 -2.54
CA GLU A 226 -2.95 1.17 -1.50
C GLU A 226 -3.07 -0.26 -0.93
N CYS A 227 -1.93 -0.92 -0.74
CA CYS A 227 -1.86 -2.24 -0.12
C CYS A 227 -2.21 -2.15 1.39
N GLY A 228 -3.50 -1.91 1.69
CA GLY A 228 -4.11 -1.89 3.02
C GLY A 228 -5.17 -2.98 3.18
N ILE A 229 -5.96 -2.90 4.27
CA ILE A 229 -6.99 -3.90 4.68
C ILE A 229 -7.94 -4.27 3.53
N LEU A 230 -8.26 -3.30 2.70
CA LEU A 230 -9.32 -3.36 1.70
C LEU A 230 -9.04 -4.15 0.43
N CYS A 231 -7.82 -4.65 0.22
CA CYS A 231 -7.53 -5.33 -1.03
C CYS A 231 -8.29 -6.66 -1.23
N GLU A 232 -8.98 -7.18 -0.21
CA GLU A 232 -9.75 -8.42 -0.31
C GLU A 232 -11.23 -8.21 -0.65
N ILE A 233 -11.80 -7.02 -0.47
CA ILE A 233 -13.26 -6.87 -0.64
C ILE A 233 -13.61 -6.47 -2.08
N ALA A 234 -12.67 -6.42 -3.01
CA ALA A 234 -12.99 -6.31 -4.43
C ALA A 234 -13.74 -7.53 -5.00
N TYR A 235 -14.01 -8.59 -4.19
CA TYR A 235 -14.59 -9.85 -4.69
C TYR A 235 -15.69 -10.51 -3.84
N GLY A 236 -16.15 -9.90 -2.74
CA GLY A 236 -17.31 -10.44 -2.00
C GLY A 236 -18.64 -10.41 -2.78
N ASN A 237 -18.72 -9.66 -3.89
CA ASN A 237 -19.94 -9.44 -4.67
C ASN A 237 -19.88 -10.01 -6.10
N ILE A 238 -18.91 -10.87 -6.44
CA ILE A 238 -18.88 -11.60 -7.73
C ILE A 238 -19.26 -13.08 -7.53
N VAL A 239 -19.32 -13.54 -6.28
CA VAL A 239 -19.77 -14.88 -5.92
C VAL A 239 -20.72 -14.76 -4.73
N GLY A 240 -21.88 -14.21 -5.00
CA GLY A 240 -23.07 -14.18 -4.14
C GLY A 240 -24.29 -14.36 -5.02
#